data_AF-A0A7J4JVG1-F1
#
_entry.id   AF-A0A7J4JVG1-F1
#
_cell.length_a   1.000
_cell.length_b   1.000
_cell.length_c   1.000
_cell.angle_alpha   90.00
_cell.angle_beta   90.00
_cell.angle_gamma   90.00
#
_symmetry.space_group_name_H-M   'P 1'
#
loop_
_entity.id
_entity.type
_entity.pdbx_description
1 polymer ?
#
loop_
_entity_poly.entity_id
_entity_poly.type
_entity_poly.pdbx_seq_one_letter_code
_entity_poly.pdbx_strand_id
1 'polypeptide(L)'
;MAVEQQKQKARIIGILSGKGDVGKSVNAVNISAMLTQMGKTNVLVDGDLSNPSVGLHLGLSYNSIGLADCLSGKHNVADAIVIQPQTG
;
A
#
# COMPACT_ATOMS: atom_id res chain seq x y z
N MET A 1 27.82 15.38 21.40
CA MET A 1 28.04 14.50 20.24
C MET A 1 26.67 13.96 19.84
N ALA A 2 26.09 14.47 18.75
CA ALA A 2 24.79 13.99 18.28
C ALA A 2 24.99 12.60 17.67
N VAL A 3 24.26 11.60 18.16
CA VAL A 3 24.23 10.27 17.54
C VAL A 3 23.41 10.41 16.27
N GLU A 4 24.07 10.30 15.12
CA GLU A 4 23.40 10.27 13.83
C GLU A 4 22.62 8.97 13.70
N GLN A 5 21.29 9.06 13.81
CA GLN A 5 20.43 7.89 13.69
C GLN A 5 20.46 7.39 12.25
N GLN A 6 21.01 6.20 12.04
CA GLN A 6 20.94 5.53 10.74
C GLN A 6 19.48 5.29 10.36
N LYS A 7 19.05 5.94 9.28
CA LYS A 7 17.70 5.81 8.74
C LYS A 7 17.50 4.38 8.24
N GLN A 8 16.76 3.56 8.98
CA GLN A 8 16.46 2.18 8.61
C GLN A 8 15.80 2.18 7.21
N LYS A 9 16.42 1.52 6.21
CA LYS A 9 15.80 1.38 4.88
C LYS A 9 14.52 0.55 5.00
N ALA A 10 13.43 1.08 4.43
CA ALA A 10 12.20 0.32 4.28
C ALA A 10 12.43 -0.91 3.39
N ARG A 11 11.85 -2.05 3.75
CA ARG A 11 11.84 -3.25 2.92
C ARG A 11 10.70 -3.13 1.90
N ILE A 12 11.00 -3.35 0.61
CA ILE A 12 10.03 -3.30 -0.49
C ILE A 12 9.81 -4.73 -0.99
N ILE A 13 8.54 -5.14 -1.10
CA ILE A 13 8.14 -6.46 -1.59
C ILE A 13 7.22 -6.26 -2.79
N GLY A 14 7.61 -6.72 -3.97
CA GLY A 14 6.78 -6.69 -5.17
C GLY A 14 5.97 -7.98 -5.33
N ILE A 15 4.66 -7.85 -5.56
CA ILE A 15 3.76 -8.97 -5.84
C ILE A 15 3.32 -8.87 -7.30
N LEU A 16 3.84 -9.76 -8.15
CA LEU A 16 3.73 -9.70 -9.60
C LEU A 16 3.22 -11.03 -10.17
N SER A 17 2.60 -11.00 -11.34
CA SER A 17 2.23 -12.19 -12.12
C SER A 17 2.07 -11.83 -13.60
N GLY A 18 2.28 -12.81 -14.47
CA GLY A 18 2.08 -12.65 -15.92
C GLY A 18 0.65 -12.87 -16.40
N LYS A 19 -0.29 -13.22 -15.51
CA LYS A 19 -1.71 -13.48 -15.83
C LYS A 19 -2.64 -12.68 -14.91
N GLY A 20 -3.78 -12.27 -15.46
CA GLY A 20 -4.90 -11.71 -14.68
C GLY A 20 -5.49 -12.73 -13.71
N ASP A 21 -6.17 -12.24 -12.67
CA ASP A 21 -7.05 -13.02 -11.79
C ASP A 21 -6.44 -14.23 -11.06
N VAL A 22 -5.12 -14.30 -10.93
CA VAL A 22 -4.42 -15.33 -10.13
C VAL A 22 -4.42 -15.06 -8.62
N GLY A 23 -5.20 -14.06 -8.16
CA GLY A 23 -5.30 -13.70 -6.74
C GLY A 23 -4.18 -12.81 -6.18
N LYS A 24 -3.42 -12.10 -7.03
CA LYS A 24 -2.33 -11.20 -6.57
C LYS A 24 -2.79 -10.20 -5.51
N SER A 25 -3.82 -9.42 -5.80
CA SER A 25 -4.31 -8.36 -4.90
C SER A 25 -4.85 -8.94 -3.60
N VAL A 26 -5.53 -10.09 -3.67
CA VAL A 26 -6.02 -10.83 -2.49
C VAL A 26 -4.84 -11.25 -1.60
N ASN A 27 -3.78 -11.81 -2.19
CA ASN A 27 -2.57 -12.15 -1.44
C ASN A 27 -1.88 -10.91 -0.87
N ALA A 28 -1.79 -9.82 -1.65
CA ALA A 28 -1.18 -8.57 -1.20
C ALA A 28 -1.88 -7.96 0.02
N VAL A 29 -3.22 -7.92 -0.01
CA VAL A 29 -4.04 -7.48 1.12
C VAL A 29 -3.82 -8.34 2.36
N ASN A 30 -3.87 -9.66 2.22
CA ASN A 30 -3.70 -10.56 3.36
C ASN A 30 -2.28 -10.53 3.95
N ILE A 31 -1.25 -10.44 3.11
CA ILE A 31 0.14 -10.29 3.57
C ILE A 31 0.31 -8.97 4.34
N SER A 32 -0.24 -7.86 3.83
CA SER A 32 -0.21 -6.57 4.53
C SER A 32 -0.91 -6.64 5.88
N ALA A 33 -2.13 -7.20 5.94
CA ALA A 33 -2.86 -7.37 7.18
C ALA A 33 -2.10 -8.26 8.19
N MET A 34 -1.50 -9.36 7.75
CA MET A 34 -0.67 -10.23 8.60
C MET A 34 0.55 -9.48 9.14
N LEU A 35 1.26 -8.70 8.31
CA LEU A 35 2.40 -7.89 8.76
C LEU A 35 1.97 -6.89 9.84
N THR A 36 0.82 -6.24 9.67
CA THR A 36 0.24 -5.34 10.67
C THR A 36 -0.04 -6.10 11.98
N GLN A 37 -0.68 -7.27 11.92
CA GLN A 37 -0.94 -8.12 13.09
C GLN A 37 0.34 -8.58 13.80
N MET A 38 1.45 -8.73 13.06
CA MET A 38 2.78 -9.03 13.62
C MET A 38 3.50 -7.79 14.20
N GLY A 39 2.80 -6.65 14.33
CA GLY A 39 3.34 -5.40 14.86
C GLY A 39 4.30 -4.69 13.90
N LYS A 40 4.21 -4.95 12.59
CA LYS A 40 5.02 -4.26 11.58
C LYS A 40 4.26 -3.09 10.97
N THR A 41 4.82 -1.89 11.10
CA THR A 41 4.39 -0.73 10.30
C THR A 41 4.65 -1.03 8.83
N ASN A 42 3.59 -1.03 8.03
CA ASN A 42 3.67 -1.28 6.60
C ASN A 42 2.67 -0.41 5.83
N VAL A 43 2.90 -0.27 4.52
CA VAL A 43 1.99 0.41 3.60
C VAL A 43 1.77 -0.55 2.43
N LEU A 44 0.51 -0.80 2.11
CA LEU A 44 0.12 -1.51 0.90
C LEU A 44 -0.14 -0.50 -0.21
N VAL A 45 0.52 -0.67 -1.34
CA VAL A 45 0.38 0.19 -2.52
C VAL A 45 -0.26 -0.62 -3.63
N ASP A 46 -1.38 -0.13 -4.18
CA ASP A 46 -1.95 -0.70 -5.40
C ASP A 46 -1.14 -0.21 -6.61
N GLY A 47 -0.35 -1.11 -7.19
CA GLY A 47 0.47 -0.83 -8.36
C GLY A 47 -0.28 -0.99 -9.69
N ASP A 48 -1.51 -1.50 -9.69
CA ASP A 48 -2.32 -1.61 -10.90
C ASP A 48 -3.05 -0.28 -11.15
N LEU A 49 -2.41 0.59 -11.93
CA LEU A 49 -2.98 1.89 -12.29
C LEU A 49 -4.12 1.80 -13.31
N SER A 50 -4.29 0.65 -13.98
CA SER A 50 -5.33 0.48 -15.01
C SER A 50 -6.63 -0.08 -14.42
N ASN A 51 -6.52 -0.98 -13.44
CA ASN A 51 -7.66 -1.60 -12.77
C ASN A 51 -7.37 -1.84 -11.27
N PRO A 52 -7.26 -0.79 -10.45
CA PRO A 52 -6.96 -0.93 -9.03
C PRO A 52 -8.07 -1.70 -8.30
N SER A 53 -7.68 -2.61 -7.41
CA SER A 53 -8.58 -3.55 -6.73
C SER A 53 -8.33 -3.67 -5.22
N VAL A 54 -7.24 -3.11 -4.70
CA VAL A 54 -6.91 -3.20 -3.27
C VAL A 54 -7.96 -2.51 -2.40
N GLY A 55 -8.38 -1.30 -2.76
CA GLY A 55 -9.39 -0.56 -2.00
C GLY A 55 -10.71 -1.32 -1.86
N LEU A 56 -11.14 -1.98 -2.94
CA LEU A 56 -12.33 -2.83 -2.94
C LEU A 56 -12.17 -4.04 -2.01
N HIS A 57 -11.05 -4.76 -2.09
CA HIS A 57 -10.78 -5.91 -1.22
C HIS A 57 -10.69 -5.53 0.27
N LEU A 58 -10.28 -4.29 0.57
CA LEU A 58 -10.24 -3.75 1.92
C LEU A 58 -11.58 -3.17 2.40
N GLY A 59 -12.60 -3.11 1.54
CA GLY A 59 -13.90 -2.50 1.86
C GLY A 59 -13.80 -0.98 2.08
N LEU A 60 -12.78 -0.33 1.51
CA LEU A 60 -12.60 1.12 1.63
C LEU A 60 -13.59 1.85 0.72
N SER A 61 -14.09 3.00 1.20
CA SER A 61 -14.85 3.92 0.35
C SER A 61 -13.95 4.45 -0.76
N TYR A 62 -14.56 4.77 -1.91
CA TYR A 62 -13.83 5.35 -3.04
C TYR A 62 -13.12 6.63 -2.60
N ASN A 63 -11.81 6.67 -2.80
CA ASN A 63 -10.98 7.86 -2.59
C ASN A 63 -10.58 8.43 -3.95
N SER A 64 -10.75 9.74 -4.10
CA SER A 64 -10.43 10.47 -5.33
C SER A 64 -8.93 10.78 -5.48
N ILE A 65 -8.11 10.41 -4.50
CA ILE A 65 -6.66 10.65 -4.48
C ILE A 65 -5.96 9.30 -4.33
N GLY A 66 -5.11 8.96 -5.28
CA GLY A 66 -4.35 7.70 -5.26
C GLY A 66 -2.95 7.83 -5.85
N LEU A 67 -2.31 6.68 -6.10
CA LEU A 67 -0.94 6.61 -6.61
C LEU A 67 -0.78 7.36 -7.95
N ALA A 68 -1.77 7.26 -8.84
CA ALA A 68 -1.75 7.96 -10.13
C ALA A 68 -1.66 9.48 -9.96
N ASP A 69 -2.40 10.06 -9.02
CA ASP A 69 -2.38 11.50 -8.76
C ASP A 69 -1.04 11.96 -8.21
N CYS A 70 -0.45 11.20 -7.29
CA CYS A 70 0.88 11.46 -6.76
C CYS A 70 1.96 11.39 -7.84
N LEU A 71 1.92 10.37 -8.71
CA LEU A 71 2.86 10.22 -9.82
C LEU A 71 2.73 11.36 -10.85
N SER A 72 1.52 11.90 -11.03
CA SER A 72 1.28 13.06 -11.89
C SER A 72 1.66 14.41 -11.26
N GLY A 73 2.07 14.43 -9.98
CA GLY A 73 2.43 15.64 -9.25
C GLY A 73 1.24 16.50 -8.78
N LYS A 74 0.01 15.98 -8.87
CA LYS A 74 -1.21 16.72 -8.44
C LYS A 74 -1.39 16.76 -6.93
N HIS A 75 -0.95 15.72 -6.23
CA HIS A 75 -1.10 15.56 -4.78
C HIS A 75 0.19 15.00 -4.18
N ASN A 76 0.45 15.27 -2.89
CA ASN A 76 1.57 14.65 -2.19
C ASN A 76 1.23 13.21 -1.82
N VAL A 77 2.26 12.37 -1.64
CA VAL A 77 2.06 10.97 -1.21
C VAL A 77 1.30 10.88 0.12
N ALA A 78 1.54 11.82 1.04
CA ALA A 78 0.84 11.87 2.33
C ALA A 78 -0.68 12.01 2.17
N ASP A 79 -1.15 12.70 1.13
CA ASP A 79 -2.57 12.95 0.87
C ASP A 79 -3.28 11.69 0.34
N ALA A 80 -2.52 10.74 -0.23
CA ALA A 80 -3.02 9.48 -0.77
C ALA A 80 -2.99 8.32 0.24
N ILE A 81 -2.43 8.52 1.44
CA ILE A 81 -2.35 7.47 2.45
C ILE A 81 -3.67 7.40 3.22
N VAL A 82 -4.23 6.20 3.28
CA VAL A 82 -5.47 5.90 3.98
C VAL A 82 -5.18 4.85 5.03
N ILE A 83 -5.52 5.15 6.28
CA ILE A 83 -5.40 4.20 7.40
C ILE A 83 -6.58 3.24 7.33
N GLN A 84 -6.30 1.94 7.40
CA GLN A 84 -7.32 0.92 7.33
C GLN A 84 -8.07 0.88 8.68
N PRO A 85 -9.42 0.97 8.72
CA PRO A 85 -10.14 1.15 9.99
C PRO A 85 -10.06 -0.01 10.99
N GLN A 86 -9.90 -1.24 10.51
CA GLN A 86 -9.86 -2.48 11.29
C GLN A 86 -8.45 -2.88 11.76
N THR A 87 -7.40 -2.60 10.99
CA THR A 87 -6.02 -3.00 11.27
C THR A 87 -5.13 -1.83 11.70
N GLY A 88 -5.58 -0.59 11.51
CA GLY A 88 -4.69 0.58 11.48
C GLY A 88 -3.85 0.60 10.22
#